data_AF-A0A7I7LKW9-F1
#
_entry.id   AF-A0A7I7LKW9-F1
#
_cell.length_a   1.000
_cell.length_b   1.000
_cell.length_c   1.000
_cell.angle_alpha   90.00
_cell.angle_beta   90.00
_cell.angle_gamma   90.00
#
_symmetry.space_group_name_H-M   'P 1'
#
loop_
_entity.id
_entity.type
_entity.pdbx_description
1 polymer ?
#
loop_
_entity_poly.entity_id
_entity_poly.type
_entity_poly.pdbx_seq_one_letter_code
_entity_poly.pdbx_strand_id
1 'polypeptide(L)'
;MWGSDYPHMEGTAPYSREALRHTFSDVEPDQVAAMVGGNAAAVYGFDLQALAPLAARIGPTVTEVAEPLAAIPADASSTAFEPDPIRAW
;
A
#
# COMPACT_ATOMS: atom_id res chain seq x y z
N MET A 1 -1.52 -2.84 9.96
CA MET A 1 -1.29 -1.48 9.39
C MET A 1 -0.21 -1.64 8.35
N TRP A 2 -0.38 -1.00 7.19
CA TRP A 2 0.62 -0.97 6.13
C TRP A 2 1.53 0.26 6.28
N GLY A 3 2.78 0.16 5.86
CA GLY A 3 3.74 1.26 5.82
C GLY A 3 4.67 1.11 4.63
N SER A 4 5.06 2.24 4.02
CA SER A 4 5.91 2.24 2.82
C SER A 4 7.40 2.09 3.12
N ASP A 5 7.81 2.30 4.36
CA ASP A 5 9.21 2.30 4.82
C ASP A 5 10.16 3.20 4.01
N TYR A 6 9.68 4.35 3.53
CA TYR A 6 10.53 5.31 2.82
C TYR A 6 11.54 5.99 3.78
N PRO A 7 12.82 6.18 3.40
CA PRO A 7 13.44 5.90 2.09
C PRO A 7 14.27 4.60 2.07
N HIS A 8 13.95 3.62 2.90
CA HIS A 8 14.75 2.40 2.99
C HIS A 8 14.68 1.55 1.72
N MET A 9 15.70 0.72 1.52
CA MET A 9 15.84 -0.11 0.33
C MET A 9 14.74 -1.19 0.25
N GLU A 10 14.33 -1.69 1.41
CA GLU A 10 13.22 -2.64 1.55
C GLU A 10 11.85 -2.00 1.28
N GLY A 11 11.76 -0.67 1.44
CA GLY A 11 10.53 0.10 1.29
C GLY A 11 9.97 0.11 -0.14
N THR A 12 8.74 0.58 -0.29
CA THR A 12 7.98 0.43 -1.54
C THR A 12 8.16 1.59 -2.51
N ALA A 13 8.83 2.68 -2.14
CA ALA A 13 9.04 3.82 -3.03
C ALA A 13 10.03 3.47 -4.16
N PRO A 14 9.83 3.96 -5.40
CA PRO A 14 8.74 4.84 -5.85
C PRO A 14 7.43 4.11 -6.20
N TYR A 15 7.41 2.77 -6.12
CA TYR A 15 6.35 1.89 -6.59
C TYR A 15 5.30 1.52 -5.51
N SER A 16 4.94 2.47 -4.64
CA SER A 16 4.01 2.19 -3.54
C SER A 16 2.60 1.81 -4.02
N ARG A 17 2.16 2.33 -5.18
CA ARG A 17 0.82 2.00 -5.72
C ARG A 17 0.81 0.59 -6.29
N GLU A 18 1.88 0.20 -6.96
CA GLU A 18 2.11 -1.15 -7.47
C GLU A 18 2.23 -2.15 -6.32
N ALA A 19 2.93 -1.81 -5.24
CA ALA A 19 3.03 -2.66 -4.05
C ALA A 19 1.65 -2.89 -3.41
N LEU A 20 0.80 -1.85 -3.34
CA LEU A 20 -0.58 -2.00 -2.85
C LEU A 20 -1.39 -2.96 -3.73
N ARG A 21 -1.32 -2.82 -5.05
CA ARG A 21 -2.00 -3.73 -6.01
C ARG A 21 -1.50 -5.16 -5.93
N HIS A 22 -0.17 -5.32 -5.88
CA HIS A 22 0.47 -6.63 -5.78
C HIS A 22 0.06 -7.37 -4.50
N THR A 23 -0.09 -6.65 -3.40
CA THR A 23 -0.38 -7.22 -2.07
C THR A 23 -1.88 -7.43 -1.83
N PHE A 24 -2.76 -6.57 -2.36
CA PHE A 24 -4.15 -6.47 -1.89
C PHE A 24 -5.23 -6.63 -2.98
N SER A 25 -4.88 -6.88 -4.24
CA SER A 25 -5.87 -6.93 -5.33
C SER A 25 -6.92 -8.05 -5.21
N ASP A 26 -6.63 -9.09 -4.43
CA ASP A 26 -7.52 -10.22 -4.13
C ASP A 26 -8.10 -10.18 -2.70
N VAL A 27 -7.92 -9.06 -1.99
CA VAL A 27 -8.41 -8.85 -0.62
C VAL A 27 -9.68 -7.99 -0.65
N GLU A 28 -10.64 -8.32 0.22
CA GLU A 28 -11.90 -7.57 0.32
C GLU A 28 -11.66 -6.07 0.62
N PRO A 29 -12.32 -5.13 -0.09
CA PRO A 29 -12.03 -3.70 -0.03
C PRO A 29 -12.04 -3.09 1.38
N ASP A 30 -12.96 -3.53 2.22
CA ASP A 30 -13.13 -3.06 3.60
C ASP A 30 -11.95 -3.51 4.48
N GLN A 31 -11.39 -4.69 4.23
CA GLN A 31 -10.18 -5.15 4.90
C GLN A 31 -8.96 -4.34 4.45
N VAL A 32 -8.83 -4.04 3.15
CA VAL A 32 -7.77 -3.19 2.60
C VAL A 32 -7.85 -1.79 3.21
N ALA A 33 -9.05 -1.19 3.25
CA ALA A 33 -9.27 0.13 3.85
C ALA A 33 -8.84 0.17 5.33
N ALA A 34 -9.17 -0.87 6.11
CA ALA A 34 -8.73 -0.99 7.49
C ALA A 34 -7.20 -1.13 7.61
N MET A 35 -6.56 -1.97 6.79
CA MET A 35 -5.13 -2.24 6.85
C MET A 35 -4.27 -1.05 6.39
N VAL A 36 -4.69 -0.37 5.32
CA VAL A 36 -3.91 0.70 4.66
C VAL A 36 -4.13 2.07 5.32
N GLY A 37 -5.30 2.32 5.91
CA GLY A 37 -5.59 3.64 6.51
C GLY A 37 -6.38 3.61 7.80
N GLY A 38 -7.48 2.86 7.87
CA GLY A 38 -8.47 2.93 8.97
C GLY A 38 -7.89 2.62 10.34
N ASN A 39 -7.09 1.55 10.46
CA ASN A 39 -6.46 1.17 11.72
C ASN A 39 -5.44 2.21 12.18
N ALA A 40 -4.63 2.76 11.27
CA ALA A 40 -3.68 3.82 11.60
C ALA A 40 -4.41 5.10 12.03
N ALA A 41 -5.49 5.47 11.34
CA ALA A 41 -6.33 6.61 11.71
C ALA A 41 -6.90 6.48 13.13
N ALA A 42 -7.40 5.30 13.49
CA ALA A 42 -7.93 5.02 14.82
C ALA A 42 -6.83 5.08 15.90
N VAL A 43 -5.66 4.48 15.66
CA VAL A 43 -4.55 4.45 16.62
C VAL A 43 -3.98 5.85 16.87
N TYR A 44 -3.79 6.64 15.81
CA TYR A 44 -3.18 7.97 15.91
C TYR A 44 -4.18 9.10 16.14
N GLY A 45 -5.49 8.82 16.16
CA GLY A 45 -6.53 9.82 16.40
C GLY A 45 -6.76 10.80 15.24
N PHE A 46 -6.60 10.35 14.00
CA PHE A 46 -6.85 11.18 12.82
C PHE A 46 -8.36 11.38 12.57
N ASP A 47 -8.74 12.61 12.21
CA ASP A 47 -10.09 12.92 11.73
C ASP A 47 -10.24 12.52 10.26
N LEU A 48 -10.90 11.38 10.01
CA LEU A 48 -11.12 10.88 8.66
C LEU A 48 -12.07 11.76 7.83
N GLN A 49 -13.00 12.49 8.45
CA GLN A 49 -13.87 13.40 7.71
C GLN A 49 -13.10 14.62 7.21
N ALA A 50 -12.21 15.16 8.04
CA ALA A 50 -11.32 16.24 7.63
C ALA A 50 -10.32 15.81 6.54
N LEU A 51 -9.85 14.55 6.57
CA LEU A 51 -8.90 14.01 5.60
C LEU A 51 -9.54 13.53 4.28
N ALA A 52 -10.84 13.23 4.27
CA ALA A 52 -11.53 12.67 3.10
C ALA A 52 -11.31 13.46 1.79
N PRO A 53 -11.39 14.81 1.76
CA PRO A 53 -11.13 15.57 0.53
C PRO A 53 -9.69 15.45 0.02
N LEU A 54 -8.71 15.29 0.93
CA LEU A 54 -7.31 15.08 0.57
C LEU A 54 -7.09 13.67 0.05
N ALA A 55 -7.59 12.66 0.76
CA ALA A 55 -7.50 11.26 0.33
C ALA A 55 -8.12 11.05 -1.05
N ALA A 56 -9.28 11.67 -1.33
CA ALA A 56 -9.92 11.63 -2.64
C ALA A 56 -9.08 12.29 -3.76
N ARG A 57 -8.24 13.27 -3.41
CA ARG A 57 -7.41 14.00 -4.38
C ARG A 57 -6.05 13.34 -4.65
N ILE A 58 -5.43 12.74 -3.63
CA ILE A 58 -4.02 12.29 -3.72
C ILE A 58 -3.84 10.78 -3.49
N GLY A 59 -4.80 10.11 -2.84
CA GLY A 59 -4.70 8.70 -2.51
C GLY A 59 -5.01 7.79 -3.69
N PRO A 60 -4.57 6.52 -3.64
CA PRO A 60 -5.02 5.52 -4.60
C PRO A 60 -6.52 5.24 -4.41
N THR A 61 -7.21 4.90 -5.49
CA THR A 61 -8.64 4.55 -5.42
C THR A 61 -8.81 3.08 -5.03
N VAL A 62 -9.98 2.73 -4.49
CA VAL A 62 -10.31 1.32 -4.21
C VAL A 62 -10.24 0.47 -5.47
N THR A 63 -10.78 0.97 -6.59
CA THR A 63 -10.74 0.29 -7.89
C THR A 63 -9.32 0.07 -8.38
N GLU A 64 -8.44 1.05 -8.20
CA GLU A 64 -7.04 0.92 -8.59
C GLU A 64 -6.32 -0.17 -7.78
N VAL A 65 -6.51 -0.21 -6.46
CA VAL A 65 -5.87 -1.23 -5.60
C VAL A 65 -6.43 -2.63 -5.90
N ALA A 66 -7.72 -2.74 -6.22
CA ALA A 66 -8.37 -4.00 -6.59
C ALA A 66 -7.94 -4.53 -7.96
N GLU A 67 -7.28 -3.73 -8.80
CA GLU A 67 -6.78 -4.18 -10.09
C GLU A 67 -5.44 -4.93 -9.91
N PRO A 68 -5.35 -6.24 -10.23
CA PRO A 68 -4.11 -6.99 -10.10
C PRO A 68 -2.96 -6.33 -10.86
N LEU A 69 -1.76 -6.38 -10.27
CA LEU A 69 -0.57 -5.84 -10.93
C LEU A 69 -0.16 -6.77 -12.07
N ALA A 70 -0.22 -6.28 -13.32
CA ALA A 70 0.08 -7.08 -14.50
C ALA A 70 1.54 -7.54 -14.59
N ALA A 71 2.47 -6.67 -14.17
CA ALA A 71 3.89 -6.97 -14.12
C ALA A 71 4.56 -6.12 -13.03
N ILE A 72 5.51 -6.72 -12.33
CA ILE A 72 6.38 -6.02 -11.38
C ILE A 72 7.32 -5.08 -12.16
N PRO A 73 7.51 -3.81 -11.74
CA PRO A 73 8.48 -2.91 -12.37
C PRO A 73 9.87 -3.53 -12.40
N ALA A 74 10.53 -3.53 -13.56
CA ALA A 74 11.78 -4.26 -13.78
C ALA A 74 12.97 -3.74 -12.93
N ASP A 75 12.90 -2.49 -12.48
CA ASP A 75 13.88 -1.82 -11.63
C ASP A 75 13.44 -1.71 -10.17
N ALA A 76 12.35 -2.38 -9.77
CA ALA A 76 11.93 -2.43 -8.37
C ALA A 76 12.94 -3.23 -7.53
N SER A 77 13.39 -2.63 -6.43
CA SER A 77 14.29 -3.27 -5.45
C SER A 77 13.61 -3.62 -4.13
N SER A 78 12.34 -3.28 -3.96
CA SER A 78 11.58 -3.52 -2.73
C SER A 78 11.37 -5.02 -2.49
N THR A 79 11.51 -5.43 -1.23
CA THR A 79 11.20 -6.80 -0.79
C THR A 79 9.73 -7.16 -0.99
N ALA A 80 8.84 -6.16 -1.11
CA ALA A 80 7.42 -6.36 -1.38
C ALA A 80 7.12 -7.07 -2.72
N PHE A 81 8.10 -7.12 -3.64
CA PHE A 81 7.98 -7.75 -4.95
C PHE A 81 8.80 -9.04 -5.08
N GLU A 82 9.50 -9.46 -4.02
CA GLU A 82 10.31 -10.67 -4.05
C GLU A 82 9.42 -11.92 -3.88
N PRO A 83 9.63 -12.99 -4.67
CA PRO A 83 8.85 -14.21 -4.57
C PRO A 83 9.16 -15.03 -3.31
N ASP A 84 10.29 -14.77 -2.66
CA ASP A 84 10.71 -15.37 -1.40
C ASP A 84 11.01 -14.26 -0.38
N PRO A 85 10.13 -14.01 0.60
CA PRO A 85 10.20 -12.84 1.47
C PRO A 85 11.33 -12.89 2.51
N ILE A 86 12.17 -13.94 2.51
CA ILE A 86 13.26 -14.11 3.49
C ILE A 86 14.58 -14.41 2.78
N ARG A 87 15.15 -13.42 2.10
CA ARG A 87 16.61 -13.34 2.06
C ARG A 87 17.09 -12.92 3.44
N ALA A 88 17.44 -13.91 4.26
CA ALA A 88 18.25 -13.68 5.45
C ALA A 88 19.46 -12.84 5.03
N TRP A 89 19.63 -11.72 5.73
CA TRP A 89 20.70 -10.76 5.49
C TRP A 89 22.06 -11.43 5.67
#